data_AF-A0AAE8SQ03-F1
#
_entry.id   AF-A0AAE8SQ03-F1
#
_cell.length_a   1.000
_cell.length_b   1.000
_cell.length_c   1.000
_cell.angle_alpha   90.00
_cell.angle_beta   90.00
_cell.angle_gamma   90.00
#
_symmetry.space_group_name_H-M   'P 1'
#
loop_
_entity.id
_entity.type
_entity.pdbx_description
1 polymer ?
#
loop_
_entity_poly.entity_id
_entity_poly.type
_entity_poly.pdbx_seq_one_letter_code
_entity_poly.pdbx_strand_id
1 'polypeptide(L)'
;MVSVMTGFWLDYSEPSVLKATITLPIEYGTLLLSALTVMVGFAGASFWNILAFFLHSYRITGNQALAIELQQQVSLRNTSGSAGAMWQAFKIHRAWTGTHVPQLWRRTFCFFLPAAIVWAGFTTAGIFTSRAANKSYSNTAARVKPNICGTWSFDTSQQGQNERNAKRDYHTLTIFSGKVTI
;
A
#
# COMPACT_ATOMS: atom_id res chain seq x y z
N MET A 1 -5.40 -4.01 37.22
CA MET A 1 -5.14 -3.12 36.06
C MET A 1 -4.06 -3.75 35.18
N VAL A 2 -4.36 -3.88 33.90
CA VAL A 2 -3.52 -4.55 32.91
C VAL A 2 -2.83 -3.47 32.07
N SER A 3 -1.50 -3.46 32.02
CA SER A 3 -0.75 -2.44 31.27
C SER A 3 -0.42 -2.96 29.88
N VAL A 4 -0.81 -2.20 28.84
CA VAL A 4 -0.46 -2.48 27.45
C VAL A 4 0.98 -2.04 27.23
N MET A 5 1.84 -2.95 26.77
CA MET A 5 3.22 -2.60 26.46
C MET A 5 3.34 -2.02 25.06
N THR A 6 3.84 -0.80 24.98
CA THR A 6 4.31 -0.20 23.75
C THR A 6 5.70 -0.73 23.40
N GLY A 7 5.98 -0.96 22.12
CA GLY A 7 7.27 -1.44 21.65
C GLY A 7 7.17 -2.47 20.54
N PHE A 8 8.32 -2.94 20.09
CA PHE A 8 8.46 -3.97 19.06
C PHE A 8 8.24 -5.36 19.65
N TRP A 9 7.50 -6.20 18.94
CA TRP A 9 7.29 -7.60 19.30
C TRP A 9 6.99 -8.45 18.06
N LEU A 10 7.11 -9.77 18.22
CA LEU A 10 6.84 -10.75 17.17
C LEU A 10 5.55 -11.50 17.51
N ASP A 11 4.55 -11.40 16.63
CA ASP A 11 3.37 -12.24 16.67
C ASP A 11 3.67 -13.57 15.99
N TYR A 12 3.72 -14.64 16.78
CA TYR A 12 3.97 -15.99 16.27
C TYR A 12 2.71 -16.64 15.66
N SER A 13 1.55 -15.99 15.77
CA SER A 13 0.29 -16.43 15.15
C SER A 13 0.24 -16.10 13.65
N GLU A 14 1.05 -15.15 13.20
CA GLU A 14 1.09 -14.68 11.82
C GLU A 14 2.18 -15.40 10.98
N PRO A 15 2.04 -15.48 9.65
CA PRO A 15 3.08 -16.03 8.78
C PRO A 15 4.36 -15.18 8.85
N SER A 16 5.54 -15.78 8.60
CA SER A 16 6.87 -15.17 8.82
C SER A 16 7.04 -13.74 8.28
N VAL A 17 6.33 -13.40 7.21
CA VAL A 17 6.38 -12.06 6.58
C VAL A 17 5.63 -10.96 7.35
N LEU A 18 4.67 -11.32 8.21
CA LEU A 18 3.84 -10.38 8.99
C LEU A 18 4.04 -10.48 10.51
N LYS A 19 4.98 -11.31 10.98
CA LYS A 19 5.19 -11.52 12.43
C LYS A 19 5.63 -10.25 13.16
N ALA A 20 6.34 -9.34 12.51
CA ALA A 20 6.86 -8.14 13.15
C ALA A 20 5.74 -7.10 13.35
N THR A 21 5.38 -6.85 14.61
CA THR A 21 4.38 -5.86 15.00
C THR A 21 4.96 -4.86 15.98
N ILE A 22 4.60 -3.59 15.83
CA ILE A 22 5.00 -2.51 16.72
C ILE A 22 3.76 -1.88 17.35
N THR A 23 3.70 -1.85 18.68
CA THR A 23 2.60 -1.23 19.42
C THR A 23 3.01 0.17 19.84
N LEU A 24 2.34 1.20 19.33
CA LEU A 24 2.56 2.60 19.70
C LEU A 24 1.27 3.23 20.24
N PRO A 25 1.36 4.30 21.05
CA PRO A 25 0.22 5.15 21.35
C PRO A 25 -0.36 5.75 20.05
N ILE A 26 -1.67 6.01 20.02
CA ILE A 26 -2.40 6.46 18.84
C ILE A 26 -1.78 7.73 18.24
N GLU A 27 -1.38 8.69 19.07
CA GLU A 27 -0.77 9.95 18.64
C GLU A 27 0.49 9.71 17.79
N TYR A 28 1.46 8.96 18.31
CA TYR A 28 2.68 8.63 17.59
C TYR A 28 2.44 7.69 16.39
N GLY A 29 1.45 6.79 16.49
CA GLY A 29 1.06 5.91 15.38
C GLY A 29 0.54 6.69 14.17
N THR A 30 -0.31 7.70 14.40
CA THR A 30 -0.82 8.57 13.33
C THR A 30 0.25 9.46 12.71
N LEU A 31 1.20 9.96 13.51
CA LEU A 31 2.36 10.71 13.04
C LEU A 31 3.23 9.84 12.11
N LEU A 32 3.52 8.60 12.53
CA LEU A 32 4.32 7.66 11.75
C LEU A 32 3.62 7.29 10.43
N LEU A 33 2.31 7.04 10.47
CA LEU A 33 1.51 6.79 9.27
C LEU A 33 1.56 7.98 8.30
N SER A 34 1.37 9.20 8.82
CA SER A 34 1.41 10.41 8.01
C SER A 34 2.77 10.61 7.36
N ALA A 35 3.85 10.40 8.11
CA ALA A 35 5.22 10.47 7.59
C ALA A 35 5.47 9.42 6.49
N LEU A 36 4.99 8.19 6.67
CA LEU A 36 5.11 7.13 5.65
C LEU A 36 4.31 7.48 4.39
N THR A 37 3.09 8.02 4.52
CA THR A 37 2.27 8.44 3.39
C THR A 37 2.98 9.53 2.58
N VAL A 38 3.57 10.53 3.25
CA VAL A 38 4.34 11.60 2.59
C VAL A 38 5.58 11.03 1.90
N MET A 39 6.33 10.13 2.55
CA MET A 39 7.49 9.47 1.98
C MET A 39 7.13 8.69 0.69
N VAL A 40 6.02 7.95 0.71
CA VAL A 40 5.50 7.23 -0.48
C VAL A 40 5.17 8.21 -1.60
N GLY A 41 4.58 9.37 -1.29
CA GLY A 41 4.32 10.44 -2.26
C GLY A 41 5.59 10.98 -2.92
N PHE A 42 6.61 11.31 -2.13
CA PHE A 42 7.92 11.76 -2.64
C PHE A 42 8.62 10.70 -3.48
N ALA A 43 8.57 9.43 -3.04
CA ALA A 43 9.11 8.31 -3.79
C ALA A 43 8.40 8.15 -5.14
N GLY A 44 7.07 8.29 -5.18
CA GLY A 44 6.28 8.22 -6.41
C GLY A 44 6.60 9.33 -7.41
N ALA A 45 6.77 10.56 -6.92
CA ALA A 45 7.17 11.68 -7.76
C ALA A 45 8.59 11.47 -8.35
N SER A 46 9.53 11.02 -7.51
CA SER A 46 10.90 10.75 -7.95
C SER A 46 10.97 9.58 -8.94
N PHE A 47 10.21 8.51 -8.68
CA PHE A 47 10.10 7.37 -9.59
C PHE A 47 9.55 7.78 -10.95
N TRP A 48 8.52 8.63 -10.97
CA TRP A 48 7.98 9.18 -12.22
C TRP A 48 9.04 9.95 -13.02
N ASN A 49 9.86 10.78 -12.38
CA ASN A 49 10.91 11.54 -13.07
C ASN A 49 11.93 10.61 -13.75
N ILE A 50 12.35 9.54 -13.06
CA ILE A 50 13.25 8.53 -13.62
C ILE A 50 12.59 7.83 -14.82
N LEU A 51 11.32 7.42 -14.67
CA LEU A 51 10.58 6.75 -15.73
C LEU A 51 10.37 7.67 -16.95
N ALA A 52 10.08 8.95 -16.73
CA ALA A 52 9.96 9.96 -17.77
C ALA A 52 11.28 10.10 -18.56
N PHE A 53 12.43 10.05 -17.87
CA PHE A 53 13.74 10.06 -18.52
C PHE A 53 13.98 8.81 -19.39
N PHE A 54 13.60 7.62 -18.91
CA PHE A 54 13.70 6.38 -19.70
C PHE A 54 12.79 6.42 -20.94
N LEU A 55 11.54 6.84 -20.77
CA LEU A 55 10.58 6.99 -21.88
C LEU A 55 11.08 7.98 -22.92
N HIS A 56 11.68 9.08 -22.48
CA HIS A 56 12.29 10.07 -23.35
C HIS A 56 13.48 9.48 -24.13
N SER A 57 14.40 8.81 -23.43
CA SER A 57 15.59 8.19 -24.03
C SER A 57 15.23 7.13 -25.07
N TYR A 58 14.21 6.30 -24.79
CA TYR A 58 13.72 5.29 -25.74
C TYR A 58 13.13 5.90 -27.02
N ARG A 59 12.50 7.08 -26.91
CA ARG A 59 11.82 7.74 -28.04
C ARG A 59 12.75 8.57 -28.92
N ILE A 60 13.86 9.09 -28.38
CA ILE A 60 14.86 9.83 -29.18
C ILE A 60 15.45 8.93 -30.29
N THR A 61 15.53 7.62 -30.06
CA THR A 61 16.06 6.66 -31.05
C THR A 61 15.13 6.44 -32.26
N GLY A 62 13.90 6.97 -32.24
CA GLY A 62 12.94 6.85 -33.34
C GLY A 62 13.16 7.91 -34.44
N ASN A 63 13.56 7.48 -35.64
CA ASN A 63 14.00 8.35 -36.74
C ASN A 63 12.89 9.22 -37.39
N GLN A 64 11.62 9.13 -36.95
CA GLN A 64 10.50 9.95 -37.48
C GLN A 64 9.45 10.22 -36.40
N ALA A 65 9.65 11.29 -35.61
CA ALA A 65 8.68 11.74 -34.63
C ALA A 65 7.59 12.60 -35.29
N LEU A 66 6.34 12.11 -35.26
CA LEU A 66 5.17 12.88 -35.67
C LEU A 66 4.87 14.01 -34.65
N ALA A 67 4.15 15.06 -35.06
CA ALA A 67 3.82 16.20 -34.21
C ALA A 67 3.20 15.83 -32.85
N ILE A 68 2.40 14.74 -32.81
CA ILE A 68 1.81 14.19 -31.58
C ILE A 68 2.88 13.68 -30.61
N GLU A 69 3.93 13.03 -31.11
CA GLU A 69 4.99 12.47 -30.27
C GLU A 69 5.87 13.57 -29.70
N LEU A 70 6.10 14.64 -30.47
CA LEU A 70 6.72 15.86 -29.97
C LEU A 70 5.88 16.52 -28.86
N GLN A 71 4.56 16.66 -29.06
CA GLN A 71 3.66 17.21 -28.04
C GLN A 71 3.66 16.39 -26.75
N GLN A 72 3.65 15.06 -26.88
CA GLN A 72 3.76 14.15 -25.74
C GLN A 72 5.11 14.33 -25.02
N GLN A 73 6.23 14.38 -25.74
CA GLN A 73 7.56 14.62 -25.17
C GLN A 73 7.66 15.95 -24.42
N VAL A 74 7.15 17.04 -25.00
CA VAL A 74 7.11 18.35 -24.35
C VAL A 74 6.24 18.29 -23.10
N SER A 75 5.12 17.57 -23.15
CA SER A 75 4.25 17.37 -22.00
C SER A 75 4.91 16.54 -20.90
N LEU A 76 5.68 15.49 -21.22
CA LEU A 76 6.45 14.72 -20.24
C LEU A 76 7.43 15.60 -19.47
N ARG A 77 8.14 16.48 -20.19
CA ARG A 77 9.17 17.34 -19.60
C ARG A 77 8.58 18.46 -18.74
N ASN A 78 7.43 19.00 -19.16
CA ASN A 78 6.78 20.09 -18.46
C ASN A 78 5.92 19.63 -17.27
N THR A 79 5.60 18.33 -17.17
CA THR A 79 4.71 17.85 -16.12
C THR A 79 5.47 17.12 -15.04
N SER A 80 5.66 17.79 -13.90
CA SER A 80 6.17 17.18 -12.68
C SER A 80 5.08 16.33 -12.02
N GLY A 81 5.01 15.05 -12.39
CA GLY A 81 4.14 14.05 -11.73
C GLY A 81 3.27 13.23 -12.68
N SER A 82 3.00 11.99 -12.28
CA SER A 82 2.26 10.99 -13.07
C SER A 82 0.81 11.39 -13.34
N ALA A 83 0.11 11.98 -12.35
CA ALA A 83 -1.28 12.40 -12.49
C ALA A 83 -1.44 13.53 -13.52
N GLY A 84 -0.57 14.54 -13.48
CA GLY A 84 -0.57 15.62 -14.46
C GLY A 84 -0.25 15.10 -15.86
N ALA A 85 0.75 14.21 -15.97
CA ALA A 85 1.12 13.63 -17.26
C ALA A 85 -0.03 12.82 -17.88
N MET A 86 -0.78 12.08 -17.04
CA MET A 86 -1.97 11.35 -17.44
C MET A 86 -3.09 12.27 -17.93
N TRP A 87 -3.31 13.40 -17.25
CA TRP A 87 -4.29 14.41 -17.66
C TRP A 87 -3.93 15.07 -18.99
N GLN A 88 -2.66 15.43 -19.19
CA GLN A 88 -2.21 15.98 -20.46
C GLN A 88 -2.27 14.95 -21.59
N ALA A 89 -1.92 13.68 -21.33
CA ALA A 89 -2.08 12.59 -22.29
C ALA A 89 -3.54 12.46 -22.74
N PHE A 90 -4.49 12.57 -21.81
CA PHE A 90 -5.92 12.53 -22.11
C PHE A 90 -6.37 13.72 -22.97
N LYS A 91 -5.91 14.93 -22.64
CA LYS A 91 -6.20 16.14 -23.44
C LYS A 91 -5.65 16.02 -24.86
N ILE A 92 -4.41 15.54 -25.02
CA ILE A 92 -3.80 15.31 -26.34
C ILE A 92 -4.61 14.25 -27.10
N HIS A 93 -4.95 13.13 -26.46
CA HIS A 93 -5.75 12.10 -27.11
C HIS A 93 -7.08 12.65 -27.63
N ARG A 94 -7.81 13.37 -26.77
CA ARG A 94 -9.11 13.97 -27.11
C ARG A 94 -9.00 15.02 -28.22
N ALA A 95 -7.94 15.81 -28.24
CA ALA A 95 -7.69 16.80 -29.29
C ALA A 95 -7.46 16.17 -30.68
N TRP A 96 -6.85 14.98 -30.71
CA TRP A 96 -6.52 14.28 -31.96
C TRP A 96 -7.51 13.16 -32.32
N THR A 97 -8.54 12.91 -31.51
CA THR A 97 -9.55 11.86 -31.77
C THR A 97 -10.37 12.11 -33.04
N GLY A 98 -10.49 13.37 -33.47
CA GLY A 98 -11.20 13.76 -34.70
C GLY A 98 -10.34 13.74 -35.97
N THR A 99 -9.03 13.49 -35.85
CA THR A 99 -8.09 13.53 -36.97
C THR A 99 -7.72 12.11 -37.39
N HIS A 100 -7.74 11.80 -38.70
CA HIS A 100 -7.35 10.48 -39.23
C HIS A 100 -5.84 10.26 -39.10
N VAL A 101 -5.37 9.99 -37.89
CA VAL A 101 -3.97 9.66 -37.61
C VAL A 101 -3.85 8.15 -37.41
N PRO A 102 -3.09 7.43 -38.27
CA PRO A 102 -2.95 5.99 -38.14
C PRO A 102 -2.29 5.64 -36.79
N GLN A 103 -2.86 4.66 -36.09
CA GLN A 103 -2.34 4.09 -34.84
C GLN A 103 -2.27 5.09 -33.64
N LEU A 104 -3.07 6.15 -33.64
CA LEU A 104 -3.18 7.13 -32.55
C LEU A 104 -3.35 6.46 -31.17
N TRP A 105 -4.21 5.46 -31.09
CA TRP A 105 -4.49 4.72 -29.86
C TRP A 105 -3.22 4.04 -29.32
N ARG A 106 -2.52 3.24 -30.14
CA ARG A 106 -1.32 2.50 -29.73
C ARG A 106 -0.21 3.43 -29.24
N ARG A 107 -0.04 4.59 -29.89
CA ARG A 107 0.97 5.60 -29.51
C ARG A 107 0.62 6.31 -28.21
N THR A 108 -0.65 6.65 -28.01
CA THR A 108 -1.16 7.24 -26.75
C THR A 108 -1.07 6.24 -25.60
N PHE A 109 -1.44 4.98 -25.85
CA PHE A 109 -1.49 3.94 -24.83
C PHE A 109 -0.10 3.58 -24.29
N CYS A 110 0.90 3.55 -25.16
CA CYS A 110 2.31 3.37 -24.77
C CYS A 110 2.80 4.44 -23.78
N PHE A 111 2.19 5.64 -23.82
CA PHE A 111 2.52 6.74 -22.90
C PHE A 111 1.62 6.77 -21.65
N PHE A 112 0.33 6.52 -21.83
CA PHE A 112 -0.67 6.51 -20.75
C PHE A 112 -0.45 5.37 -19.76
N LEU A 113 -0.10 4.17 -20.26
CA LEU A 113 0.01 2.96 -19.45
C LEU A 113 1.08 3.05 -18.34
N PRO A 114 2.33 3.50 -18.60
CA PRO A 114 3.30 3.71 -17.53
C PRO A 114 2.85 4.76 -16.52
N ALA A 115 2.23 5.87 -16.96
CA ALA A 115 1.72 6.91 -16.07
C ALA A 115 0.62 6.39 -15.14
N ALA A 116 -0.31 5.62 -15.70
CA ALA A 116 -1.41 5.01 -14.97
C ALA A 116 -0.91 3.97 -13.97
N ILE A 117 0.06 3.12 -14.34
CA ILE A 117 0.64 2.11 -13.44
C ILE A 117 1.34 2.78 -12.26
N VAL A 118 2.15 3.81 -12.50
CA VAL A 118 2.85 4.54 -11.43
C VAL A 118 1.84 5.23 -10.52
N TRP A 119 0.86 5.93 -11.09
CA TRP A 119 -0.15 6.61 -10.31
C TRP A 119 -0.97 5.63 -9.46
N ALA A 120 -1.45 4.53 -10.04
CA ALA A 120 -2.22 3.52 -9.34
C ALA A 120 -1.38 2.82 -8.26
N GLY A 121 -0.14 2.44 -8.57
CA GLY A 121 0.76 1.74 -7.66
C GLY A 121 1.09 2.58 -6.42
N PHE A 122 1.49 3.83 -6.61
CA PHE A 122 1.84 4.72 -5.49
C PHE A 122 0.61 5.20 -4.70
N THR A 123 -0.54 5.40 -5.36
CA THR A 123 -1.80 5.69 -4.66
C THR A 123 -2.22 4.50 -3.78
N THR A 124 -2.12 3.29 -4.32
CA THR A 124 -2.40 2.07 -3.57
C THR A 124 -1.45 1.92 -2.39
N ALA A 125 -0.14 2.11 -2.59
CA ALA A 125 0.85 2.08 -1.51
C ALA A 125 0.57 3.13 -0.41
N GLY A 126 0.15 4.34 -0.79
CA GLY A 126 -0.28 5.39 0.14
C GLY A 126 -1.50 4.99 0.96
N ILE A 127 -2.48 4.32 0.35
CA ILE A 127 -3.66 3.78 1.05
C ILE A 127 -3.28 2.59 1.94
N PHE A 128 -2.37 1.72 1.50
CA PHE A 128 -1.90 0.60 2.31
C PHE A 128 -1.15 1.06 3.56
N THR A 129 -0.52 2.24 3.51
CA THR A 129 0.10 2.86 4.69
C THR A 129 -0.92 3.04 5.83
N SER A 130 -2.14 3.48 5.54
CA SER A 130 -3.17 3.63 6.59
C SER A 130 -3.67 2.27 7.09
N ARG A 131 -3.74 1.27 6.22
CA ARG A 131 -4.10 -0.11 6.60
C ARG A 131 -3.07 -0.77 7.52
N ALA A 132 -1.82 -0.30 7.53
CA ALA A 132 -0.82 -0.77 8.50
C ALA A 132 -1.28 -0.53 9.95
N ALA A 133 -2.08 0.52 10.21
CA ALA A 133 -2.66 0.79 11.52
C ALA A 133 -4.03 0.13 11.76
N ASN A 134 -4.70 -0.42 10.74
CA ASN A 134 -6.04 -1.00 10.90
C ASN A 134 -6.08 -2.26 11.78
N LYS A 135 -4.93 -2.85 12.11
CA LYS A 135 -4.86 -3.86 13.17
C LYS A 135 -5.39 -3.32 14.51
N SER A 136 -5.37 -2.01 14.75
CA SER A 136 -5.77 -1.38 16.02
C SER A 136 -7.29 -1.16 16.22
N TYR A 137 -8.14 -1.31 15.20
CA TYR A 137 -9.59 -1.02 15.30
C TYR A 137 -10.49 -2.26 15.34
N SER A 138 -9.93 -3.47 15.21
CA SER A 138 -10.62 -4.76 15.32
C SER A 138 -9.79 -5.70 16.18
N ASN A 139 -10.43 -6.57 16.98
CA ASN A 139 -9.86 -7.63 17.84
C ASN A 139 -8.31 -7.68 17.87
N THR A 140 -7.65 -6.67 18.44
CA THR A 140 -6.21 -6.51 18.31
C THR A 140 -5.50 -7.32 19.39
N ALA A 141 -4.66 -8.26 18.98
CA ALA A 141 -3.72 -8.87 19.92
C ALA A 141 -2.69 -7.80 20.31
N ALA A 142 -2.74 -7.36 21.56
CA ALA A 142 -1.77 -6.44 22.13
C ALA A 142 -0.93 -7.17 23.16
N ARG A 143 0.39 -6.92 23.15
CA ARG A 143 1.26 -7.48 24.18
C ARG A 143 0.96 -6.81 25.52
N VAL A 144 0.45 -7.62 26.43
CA VAL A 144 0.14 -7.22 27.79
C VAL A 144 1.25 -7.68 28.73
N LYS A 145 1.65 -6.82 29.67
CA LYS A 145 2.45 -7.25 30.81
C LYS A 145 1.56 -7.30 32.06
N PRO A 146 1.39 -8.48 32.69
CA PRO A 146 0.70 -8.56 33.96
C PRO A 146 1.58 -7.93 35.06
N ASN A 147 0.93 -7.25 36.02
CA ASN A 147 1.60 -6.68 37.20
C ASN A 147 1.88 -7.72 38.30
N ILE A 148 1.46 -8.97 38.08
CA ILE A 148 1.61 -10.12 38.96
C ILE A 148 2.16 -11.28 38.13
N CYS A 149 3.26 -11.87 38.56
CA CYS A 149 3.76 -13.12 37.99
C CYS A 149 2.84 -14.25 38.46
N GLY A 150 2.14 -14.90 37.54
CA GLY A 150 1.20 -15.97 37.84
C GLY A 150 0.86 -16.80 36.60
N THR A 151 0.17 -17.92 36.80
CA THR A 151 -0.31 -18.76 35.71
C THR A 151 -1.59 -18.16 35.10
N TRP A 152 -1.69 -18.18 33.78
CA TRP A 152 -2.90 -17.76 33.08
C TRP A 152 -3.93 -18.88 33.17
N SER A 153 -5.07 -18.62 33.82
CA SER A 153 -6.21 -19.53 33.83
C SER A 153 -7.14 -19.09 32.70
N PHE A 154 -7.23 -19.89 31.63
CA PHE A 154 -8.26 -19.68 30.61
C PHE A 154 -9.56 -20.29 31.15
N ASP A 155 -10.60 -19.47 31.30
CA ASP A 155 -11.90 -19.96 31.71
C ASP A 155 -12.59 -20.63 30.51
N THR A 156 -12.37 -21.94 30.36
CA THR A 156 -12.91 -22.75 29.26
C THR A 156 -14.44 -22.86 29.30
N SER A 157 -15.09 -22.36 30.35
CA SER A 157 -16.56 -22.43 30.49
C SER A 157 -17.32 -21.58 29.46
N GLN A 158 -16.69 -20.57 28.85
CA GLN A 158 -17.25 -19.82 27.70
C GLN A 158 -16.97 -20.49 26.34
N GLN A 159 -16.07 -21.47 26.28
CA GLN A 159 -15.73 -22.20 25.04
C GLN A 159 -16.58 -23.47 24.87
N GLY A 160 -17.07 -24.03 25.98
CA GLY A 160 -17.88 -25.27 26.01
C GLY A 160 -19.26 -25.22 25.33
N GLN A 161 -19.76 -24.05 24.89
CA GLN A 161 -20.99 -23.99 24.09
C GLN A 161 -20.76 -24.13 22.58
N ASN A 162 -19.56 -23.79 22.08
CA ASN A 162 -19.25 -23.86 20.64
C ASN A 162 -18.45 -25.12 20.25
N GLU A 163 -18.04 -25.94 21.23
CA GLU A 163 -17.20 -27.13 21.04
C GLU A 163 -17.92 -28.36 20.48
N ARG A 164 -19.25 -28.35 20.33
CA ARG A 164 -19.95 -29.51 19.74
C ARG A 164 -19.70 -29.72 18.25
N ASN A 165 -19.09 -28.76 17.55
CA ASN A 165 -18.88 -28.84 16.09
C ASN A 165 -17.41 -28.95 15.64
N ALA A 166 -16.43 -28.92 16.54
CA ALA A 166 -15.01 -28.83 16.15
C ALA A 166 -14.14 -30.02 16.61
N LYS A 167 -14.74 -31.14 17.02
CA LYS A 167 -14.02 -32.36 17.40
C LYS A 167 -13.65 -33.20 16.16
N ARG A 168 -12.85 -32.66 15.23
CA ARG A 168 -12.30 -33.49 14.13
C ARG A 168 -10.86 -33.25 13.69
N ASP A 169 -10.17 -32.18 14.04
CA ASP A 169 -8.78 -32.02 13.55
C ASP A 169 -7.77 -31.83 14.69
N TYR A 170 -7.08 -32.94 14.97
CA TYR A 170 -5.95 -33.05 15.89
C TYR A 170 -4.70 -32.43 15.26
N HIS A 171 -3.83 -31.88 16.12
CA HIS A 171 -2.47 -31.38 15.86
C HIS A 171 -2.31 -29.96 15.32
N THR A 172 -2.58 -28.94 16.13
CA THR A 172 -1.66 -27.79 16.28
C THR A 172 -1.94 -27.13 17.64
N LEU A 173 -0.99 -27.19 18.58
CA LEU A 173 -1.03 -26.35 19.79
C LEU A 173 -0.66 -24.93 19.37
N THR A 174 -1.63 -24.21 18.82
CA THR A 174 -1.52 -22.77 18.61
C THR A 174 -1.71 -22.09 19.96
N ILE A 175 -0.61 -21.54 20.49
CA ILE A 175 -0.62 -20.66 21.66
C ILE A 175 -1.41 -19.41 21.26
N PHE A 176 -2.70 -19.40 21.56
CA PHE A 176 -3.55 -18.23 21.32
C PHE A 176 -3.14 -17.12 22.27
N SER A 177 -2.65 -16.01 21.70
CA SER A 177 -2.52 -14.74 22.39
C SER A 177 -3.91 -14.30 22.86
N GLY A 178 -4.06 -14.16 24.18
CA GLY A 178 -5.34 -13.88 24.83
C GLY A 178 -6.01 -12.62 24.29
N LYS A 179 -7.27 -12.77 23.91
CA LYS A 179 -8.17 -11.71 23.48
C LYS A 179 -8.51 -10.83 24.70
N VAL A 180 -8.02 -9.59 24.73
CA VAL A 180 -8.47 -8.58 25.69
C VAL A 180 -9.56 -7.76 25.00
N THR A 181 -10.81 -8.04 25.36
CA THR A 181 -11.94 -7.17 25.03
C THR A 181 -11.95 -6.05 26.07
N ILE A 182 -11.85 -4.80 25.63
CA ILE A 182 -12.07 -3.60 26.46
C ILE A 182 -13.57 -3.34 26.54
#